data_AF-A0A0C3HEZ9-F1
#
_entry.id   AF-A0A0C3HEZ9-F1
#
_cell.length_a   1.000
_cell.length_b   1.000
_cell.length_c   1.000
_cell.angle_alpha   90.00
_cell.angle_beta   90.00
_cell.angle_gamma   90.00
#
_symmetry.space_group_name_H-M   'P 1'
#
loop_
_entity.id
_entity.type
_entity.pdbx_description
1 polymer ?
#
loop_
_entity_poly.entity_id
_entity_poly.type
_entity_poly.pdbx_seq_one_letter_code
_entity_poly.pdbx_strand_id
1 'polypeptide(L)'
;MSLEVASISKAASQPDPLSALLVSGNSFATNSRLFADTRPVSAVLPLHVSPTCPLDQILIGFFNSHRNILSRGMLLETVIGPQKASVKALVHTELSHSVHPLTKVMSEVMSTYPYVGKPEQLALFYLMHQTMRASNFLRMILVSTNLSIQWQISPTKENYIFMPAWLRPTVTQITVPHAAWIDNVPWPGVRDLLIEQPEDYPYRLWTENFTQNVSVNWKFDLSDALSETDNEIVLHSIFEKHIRKLKNWTVSSNFARIVPNLMPAINSRDY
;
A
#
# COMPACT_ATOMS: atom_id res chain seq x y z
N MET A 1 24.44 82.68 9.54
CA MET A 1 24.16 83.06 8.15
C MET A 1 24.53 81.85 7.29
N SER A 2 23.51 81.16 6.75
CA SER A 2 23.37 80.50 5.42
C SER A 2 24.64 80.13 4.61
N LEU A 3 24.76 79.07 3.80
CA LEU A 3 23.86 78.02 3.25
C LEU A 3 24.75 76.96 2.50
N GLU A 4 24.12 75.83 2.19
CA GLU A 4 24.50 74.57 1.48
C GLU A 4 24.91 74.79 -0.03
N VAL A 5 25.56 73.88 -0.80
CA VAL A 5 24.98 72.73 -1.58
C VAL A 5 26.05 72.01 -2.49
N ALA A 6 26.02 70.65 -2.52
CA ALA A 6 26.31 69.63 -3.62
C ALA A 6 27.70 69.50 -4.32
N SER A 7 28.17 68.35 -4.90
CA SER A 7 27.82 66.91 -4.92
C SER A 7 28.81 66.07 -5.81
N ILE A 8 28.91 64.76 -5.56
CA ILE A 8 29.10 63.59 -6.49
C ILE A 8 30.50 63.13 -7.04
N SER A 9 30.80 61.86 -6.69
CA SER A 9 31.33 60.70 -7.47
C SER A 9 32.83 60.35 -7.63
N LYS A 10 33.09 59.10 -7.20
CA LYS A 10 34.20 58.14 -7.36
C LYS A 10 34.58 57.75 -8.80
N ALA A 11 35.83 57.29 -8.94
CA ALA A 11 36.22 56.12 -9.73
C ALA A 11 37.50 55.48 -9.12
N ALA A 12 37.56 54.15 -9.03
CA ALA A 12 38.75 53.39 -8.63
C ALA A 12 38.88 52.11 -9.50
N SER A 13 40.13 51.77 -9.80
CA SER A 13 40.66 50.90 -10.85
C SER A 13 40.69 49.39 -10.53
N GLN A 14 40.65 48.57 -11.61
CA GLN A 14 40.76 47.10 -11.66
C GLN A 14 42.18 46.56 -11.39
N PRO A 15 42.32 45.22 -11.20
CA PRO A 15 43.28 44.48 -12.02
C PRO A 15 42.87 43.05 -12.52
N ASP A 16 43.50 42.68 -13.66
CA ASP A 16 43.95 41.39 -14.26
C ASP A 16 43.02 40.21 -14.69
N PRO A 17 43.33 39.52 -15.82
CA PRO A 17 42.35 38.79 -16.67
C PRO A 17 42.37 37.26 -16.50
N LEU A 18 43.09 36.71 -15.52
CA LEU A 18 43.13 35.26 -15.26
C LEU A 18 42.04 34.78 -14.28
N SER A 19 41.24 35.68 -13.70
CA SER A 19 40.06 35.36 -12.88
C SER A 19 38.76 35.27 -13.72
N ALA A 20 38.80 35.61 -15.01
CA ALA A 20 37.62 35.77 -15.86
C ALA A 20 37.07 34.47 -16.50
N LEU A 21 37.73 33.33 -16.31
CA LEU A 21 37.27 32.04 -16.89
C LEU A 21 36.36 31.21 -15.97
N LEU A 22 35.97 31.72 -14.80
CA LEU A 22 35.04 31.02 -13.90
C LEU A 22 33.72 31.75 -13.62
N VAL A 23 33.45 32.89 -14.27
CA VAL A 23 32.20 33.61 -14.02
C VAL A 23 31.63 34.18 -15.32
N SER A 24 30.80 33.38 -15.99
CA SER A 24 29.43 33.75 -16.43
C SER A 24 28.97 32.89 -17.60
N GLY A 25 27.94 32.10 -17.33
CA GLY A 25 27.24 31.26 -18.29
C GLY A 25 25.98 30.72 -17.64
N ASN A 26 25.12 31.62 -17.15
CA ASN A 26 23.76 31.32 -16.74
C ASN A 26 23.04 30.55 -17.84
N SER A 27 22.34 29.47 -17.48
CA SER A 27 20.87 29.39 -17.56
C SER A 27 20.38 27.96 -17.77
N PHE A 28 20.43 27.12 -16.75
CA PHE A 28 19.39 26.11 -16.53
C PHE A 28 19.26 25.94 -15.02
N ALA A 29 18.38 26.73 -14.41
CA ALA A 29 17.90 26.48 -13.08
C ALA A 29 17.03 25.21 -13.12
N THR A 30 17.66 24.04 -13.17
CA THR A 30 17.03 22.81 -12.75
C THR A 30 16.83 22.92 -11.24
N ASN A 31 15.60 23.25 -10.86
CA ASN A 31 15.07 23.07 -9.52
C ASN A 31 15.06 21.56 -9.20
N SER A 32 16.24 20.95 -9.04
CA SER A 32 16.40 19.62 -8.48
C SER A 32 16.54 19.77 -6.97
N ARG A 33 15.45 20.19 -6.31
CA ARG A 33 15.19 19.75 -4.94
C ARG A 33 14.74 18.29 -4.98
N LEU A 34 15.61 17.41 -5.46
CA LEU A 34 15.54 16.00 -5.11
C LEU A 34 16.10 15.92 -3.70
N PHE A 35 15.23 16.17 -2.72
CA PHE A 35 15.47 15.67 -1.38
C PHE A 35 15.64 14.15 -1.55
N ALA A 36 16.87 13.65 -1.39
CA ALA A 36 17.09 12.23 -1.20
C ALA A 36 16.28 11.84 0.03
N ASP A 37 15.16 11.17 -0.21
CA ASP A 37 14.23 10.78 0.84
C ASP A 37 14.94 9.74 1.72
N THR A 38 15.45 10.17 2.88
CA THR A 38 16.21 9.32 3.81
C THR A 38 15.34 8.35 4.59
N ARG A 39 14.07 8.15 4.18
CA ARG A 39 13.16 7.19 4.80
C ARG A 39 13.65 5.76 4.50
N PRO A 40 13.65 4.85 5.50
CA PRO A 40 13.94 3.44 5.23
C PRO A 40 12.92 2.89 4.23
N VAL A 41 13.28 1.90 3.41
CA VAL A 41 12.37 1.28 2.42
C VAL A 41 11.07 0.78 3.08
N SER A 42 11.16 0.33 4.33
CA SER A 42 10.01 -0.09 5.14
C SER A 42 9.06 1.05 5.53
N ALA A 43 9.43 2.31 5.27
CA ALA A 43 8.66 3.51 5.55
C ALA A 43 8.12 4.22 4.32
N VAL A 44 8.33 3.67 3.12
CA VAL A 44 7.78 4.22 1.87
C VAL A 44 6.43 3.56 1.59
N LEU A 45 5.42 4.39 1.35
CA LEU A 45 4.04 3.97 1.10
C LEU A 45 3.70 4.00 -0.39
N PRO A 46 2.76 3.12 -0.82
CA PRO A 46 2.11 3.28 -2.11
C PRO A 46 1.43 4.65 -2.25
N LEU A 47 1.58 5.26 -3.43
CA LEU A 47 0.90 6.49 -3.77
C LEU A 47 -0.47 6.16 -4.35
N HIS A 48 -1.53 6.59 -3.68
CA HIS A 48 -2.91 6.33 -4.13
C HIS A 48 -3.57 7.59 -4.69
N VAL A 49 -4.29 7.44 -5.80
CA VAL A 49 -5.20 8.46 -6.32
C VAL A 49 -6.52 8.48 -5.53
N SER A 50 -7.40 9.44 -5.83
CA SER A 50 -8.76 9.46 -5.31
C SER A 50 -9.51 8.17 -5.65
N PRO A 51 -10.49 7.74 -4.83
CA PRO A 51 -11.19 6.47 -5.03
C PRO A 51 -11.72 6.29 -6.46
N THR A 52 -11.28 5.22 -7.14
CA THR A 52 -11.68 4.92 -8.52
C THR A 52 -12.86 3.95 -8.59
N CYS A 53 -13.08 3.17 -7.53
CA CYS A 53 -14.10 2.15 -7.44
C CYS A 53 -14.69 2.03 -6.02
N PRO A 54 -15.78 1.26 -5.82
CA PRO A 54 -16.37 1.05 -4.50
C PRO A 54 -15.38 0.46 -3.48
N LEU A 55 -14.50 -0.46 -3.92
CA LEU A 55 -13.48 -1.02 -3.04
C LEU A 55 -12.49 0.07 -2.57
N ASP A 56 -12.05 0.96 -3.46
CA ASP A 56 -11.18 2.07 -3.06
C ASP A 56 -11.88 3.01 -2.08
N GLN A 57 -13.18 3.28 -2.25
CA GLN A 57 -13.94 4.12 -1.32
C GLN A 57 -13.94 3.52 0.09
N ILE A 58 -14.10 2.20 0.17
CA ILE A 58 -14.04 1.46 1.43
C ILE A 58 -12.62 1.50 2.01
N LEU A 59 -11.59 1.17 1.23
CA LEU A 59 -10.20 1.11 1.70
C LEU A 59 -9.69 2.49 2.14
N ILE A 60 -9.82 3.50 1.28
CA ILE A 60 -9.37 4.87 1.54
C ILE A 60 -10.23 5.52 2.63
N GLY A 61 -11.55 5.31 2.61
CA GLY A 61 -12.47 5.80 3.62
C GLY A 61 -12.14 5.25 5.01
N PHE A 62 -11.83 3.95 5.08
CA PHE A 62 -11.38 3.30 6.32
C PHE A 62 -10.10 3.95 6.85
N PHE A 63 -9.09 4.15 6.00
CA PHE A 63 -7.83 4.81 6.37
C PHE A 63 -8.04 6.24 6.88
N ASN A 64 -8.89 7.02 6.20
CA ASN A 64 -9.19 8.39 6.61
C ASN A 64 -9.96 8.46 7.93
N SER A 65 -10.90 7.53 8.16
CA SER A 65 -11.64 7.42 9.42
C SER A 65 -10.71 7.11 10.59
N HIS A 66 -9.81 6.13 10.44
CA HIS A 66 -8.86 5.71 11.48
C HIS A 66 -7.84 6.82 11.82
N ARG A 67 -7.43 7.61 10.83
CA ARG A 67 -6.63 8.83 11.05
C ARG A 67 -7.35 9.85 11.92
N ASN A 68 -8.64 10.09 11.66
CA ASN A 68 -9.44 11.03 12.47
C ASN A 68 -9.57 10.53 13.92
N ILE A 69 -9.83 9.24 14.12
CA ILE A 69 -9.94 8.62 15.45
C ILE A 69 -8.63 8.79 16.25
N LEU A 70 -7.46 8.61 15.62
CA LEU A 70 -6.17 8.82 16.28
C LEU A 70 -5.87 10.29 16.57
N SER A 71 -6.26 11.21 15.68
CA SER A 71 -6.10 12.65 15.94
C SER A 71 -6.86 13.12 17.20
N ARG A 72 -7.82 12.30 17.68
CA ARG A 72 -8.57 12.52 18.92
C ARG A 72 -7.95 11.83 20.15
N GLY A 73 -6.76 11.25 20.04
CA GLY A 73 -6.00 10.69 21.17
C GLY A 73 -6.35 9.25 21.57
N MET A 74 -6.99 8.48 20.70
CA MET A 74 -7.29 7.06 20.95
C MET A 74 -6.02 6.19 20.98
N LEU A 75 -6.08 5.09 21.74
CA LEU A 75 -4.97 4.14 21.85
C LEU A 75 -4.68 3.48 20.50
N LEU A 76 -3.38 3.39 20.19
CA LEU A 76 -2.85 2.89 18.93
C LEU A 76 -3.33 1.46 18.60
N GLU A 77 -3.37 0.61 19.61
CA GLU A 77 -3.76 -0.79 19.49
C GLU A 77 -5.23 -0.96 19.06
N THR A 78 -6.10 -0.08 19.54
CA THR A 78 -7.53 -0.04 19.18
C THR A 78 -7.75 0.35 17.71
N VAL A 79 -6.79 1.03 17.09
CA VAL A 79 -6.90 1.52 15.72
C VAL A 79 -6.23 0.59 14.71
N ILE A 80 -5.09 -0.01 15.07
CA ILE A 80 -4.39 -0.96 14.19
C ILE A 80 -5.15 -2.30 14.11
N GLY A 81 -5.80 -2.70 15.20
CA GLY A 81 -6.44 -3.99 15.33
C GLY A 81 -5.45 -5.14 15.65
N PRO A 82 -6.00 -6.33 15.93
CA PRO A 82 -5.22 -7.48 16.41
C PRO A 82 -4.18 -7.94 15.38
N GLN A 83 -3.07 -8.55 15.84
CA GLN A 83 -2.04 -9.09 14.94
C GLN A 83 -2.58 -10.18 14.01
N LYS A 84 -3.47 -11.04 14.53
CA LYS A 84 -4.22 -12.00 13.74
C LYS A 84 -5.63 -11.48 13.56
N ALA A 85 -6.02 -11.27 12.30
CA ALA A 85 -7.39 -10.93 12.00
C ALA A 85 -8.29 -12.14 12.27
N SER A 86 -9.33 -11.90 13.07
CA SER A 86 -10.46 -12.83 13.15
C SER A 86 -11.11 -12.93 11.77
N VAL A 87 -11.44 -14.14 11.35
CA VAL A 87 -12.28 -14.46 10.19
C VAL A 87 -13.69 -14.88 10.62
N LYS A 88 -14.02 -14.72 11.91
CA LYS A 88 -15.31 -15.09 12.48
C LYS A 88 -16.48 -14.50 11.70
N ALA A 89 -16.43 -13.22 11.33
CA ALA A 89 -17.47 -12.57 10.56
C ALA A 89 -17.59 -13.04 9.09
N LEU A 90 -16.54 -13.67 8.55
CA LEU A 90 -16.54 -14.25 7.21
C LEU A 90 -17.13 -15.67 7.19
N VAL A 91 -16.92 -16.43 8.28
CA VAL A 91 -17.44 -17.79 8.45
C VAL A 91 -18.88 -17.75 8.98
N HIS A 92 -19.13 -16.89 9.97
CA HIS A 92 -20.37 -16.69 10.72
C HIS A 92 -20.81 -15.23 10.60
N THR A 93 -21.64 -14.93 9.61
CA THR A 93 -22.06 -13.54 9.30
C THR A 93 -22.84 -12.92 10.46
N GLU A 94 -23.56 -13.74 11.22
CA GLU A 94 -24.34 -13.40 12.42
C GLU A 94 -23.48 -12.85 13.58
N LEU A 95 -22.18 -13.17 13.60
CA LEU A 95 -21.24 -12.73 14.64
C LEU A 95 -20.48 -11.45 14.25
N SER A 96 -20.84 -10.80 13.15
CA SER A 96 -20.16 -9.59 12.62
C SER A 96 -20.14 -8.38 13.56
N HIS A 97 -21.01 -8.33 14.57
CA HIS A 97 -21.01 -7.27 15.58
C HIS A 97 -19.93 -7.45 16.64
N SER A 98 -19.39 -8.67 16.80
CA SER A 98 -18.40 -9.01 17.83
C SER A 98 -16.95 -8.86 17.37
N VAL A 99 -16.73 -8.56 16.08
CA VAL A 99 -15.38 -8.49 15.50
C VAL A 99 -14.89 -7.06 15.36
N HIS A 100 -13.57 -6.90 15.26
CA HIS A 100 -12.94 -5.61 15.02
C HIS A 100 -13.48 -4.92 13.75
N PRO A 101 -13.67 -3.58 13.72
CA PRO A 101 -14.20 -2.87 12.56
C PRO A 101 -13.46 -3.15 11.24
N LEU A 102 -12.12 -3.29 11.29
CA LEU A 102 -11.32 -3.70 10.13
C LEU A 102 -11.79 -5.06 9.57
N THR A 103 -11.87 -6.08 10.43
CA THR A 103 -12.35 -7.42 10.07
C THR A 103 -13.77 -7.39 9.53
N LYS A 104 -14.65 -6.57 10.11
CA LYS A 104 -16.03 -6.42 9.65
C LYS A 104 -16.08 -5.92 8.21
N VAL A 105 -15.42 -4.81 7.93
CA VAL A 105 -15.32 -4.22 6.59
C VAL A 105 -14.75 -5.23 5.60
N MET A 106 -13.70 -5.96 5.99
CA MET A 106 -13.12 -6.97 5.12
C MET A 106 -14.08 -8.13 4.82
N SER A 107 -14.85 -8.56 5.80
CA SER A 107 -15.85 -9.61 5.64
C SER A 107 -17.01 -9.16 4.74
N GLU A 108 -17.44 -7.90 4.86
CA GLU A 108 -18.45 -7.29 3.97
C GLU A 108 -17.95 -7.19 2.52
N VAL A 109 -16.68 -6.86 2.29
CA VAL A 109 -16.13 -6.88 0.93
C VAL A 109 -16.15 -8.31 0.37
N MET A 110 -15.75 -9.32 1.15
CA MET A 110 -15.75 -10.71 0.70
C MET A 110 -17.18 -11.23 0.41
N SER A 111 -18.20 -10.77 1.14
CA SER A 111 -19.59 -11.18 0.91
C SER A 111 -20.15 -10.71 -0.44
N THR A 112 -19.55 -9.69 -1.06
CA THR A 112 -19.91 -9.25 -2.43
C THR A 112 -19.50 -10.24 -3.52
N TYR A 113 -18.64 -11.22 -3.20
CA TYR A 113 -18.16 -12.24 -4.14
C TYR A 113 -18.55 -13.67 -3.69
N PRO A 114 -19.85 -14.02 -3.66
CA PRO A 114 -20.31 -15.31 -3.12
C PRO A 114 -19.89 -16.52 -3.97
N TYR A 115 -19.54 -16.30 -5.24
CA TYR A 115 -19.11 -17.35 -6.17
C TYR A 115 -17.66 -17.79 -5.95
N VAL A 116 -16.89 -17.03 -5.17
CA VAL A 116 -15.49 -17.34 -4.85
C VAL A 116 -15.46 -18.46 -3.82
N GLY A 117 -14.63 -19.48 -4.05
CA GLY A 117 -14.44 -20.58 -3.10
C GLY A 117 -14.07 -20.08 -1.71
N LYS A 118 -14.53 -20.77 -0.67
CA LYS A 118 -14.24 -20.38 0.72
C LYS A 118 -12.73 -20.27 1.03
N PRO A 119 -11.86 -21.19 0.57
CA PRO A 119 -10.42 -21.03 0.73
C PRO A 119 -9.88 -19.77 0.05
N GLU A 120 -10.35 -19.46 -1.15
CA GLU A 120 -9.97 -18.25 -1.88
C GLU A 120 -10.46 -16.98 -1.16
N GLN A 121 -11.69 -16.97 -0.62
CA GLN A 121 -12.18 -15.86 0.21
C GLN A 121 -11.29 -15.63 1.44
N LEU A 122 -10.89 -16.70 2.15
CA LEU A 122 -9.98 -16.60 3.29
C LEU A 122 -8.60 -16.05 2.87
N ALA A 123 -8.11 -16.43 1.69
CA ALA A 123 -6.83 -15.98 1.19
C ALA A 123 -6.86 -14.50 0.73
N LEU A 124 -7.92 -14.08 0.03
CA LEU A 124 -8.14 -12.68 -0.35
C LEU A 124 -8.34 -11.80 0.88
N PHE A 125 -9.07 -12.30 1.89
CA PHE A 125 -9.18 -11.65 3.20
C PHE A 125 -7.82 -11.46 3.86
N TYR A 126 -6.96 -12.49 3.84
CA TYR A 126 -5.59 -12.39 4.35
C TYR A 126 -4.79 -11.32 3.61
N LEU A 127 -4.84 -11.29 2.27
CA LEU A 127 -4.15 -10.26 1.47
C LEU A 127 -4.57 -8.85 1.91
N MET A 128 -5.88 -8.63 1.97
CA MET A 128 -6.45 -7.34 2.33
C MET A 128 -6.10 -6.95 3.76
N HIS A 129 -6.08 -7.91 4.69
CA HIS A 129 -5.62 -7.66 6.05
C HIS A 129 -4.14 -7.22 6.07
N GLN A 130 -3.26 -7.89 5.33
CA GLN A 130 -1.83 -7.55 5.30
C GLN A 130 -1.58 -6.18 4.65
N THR A 131 -2.21 -5.89 3.52
CA THR A 131 -2.06 -4.61 2.80
C THR A 131 -2.63 -3.44 3.60
N MET A 132 -3.81 -3.61 4.20
CA MET A 132 -4.43 -2.60 5.04
C MET A 132 -3.65 -2.39 6.34
N ARG A 133 -3.18 -3.45 7.00
CA ARG A 133 -2.38 -3.33 8.23
C ARG A 133 -1.06 -2.60 7.97
N ALA A 134 -0.35 -2.95 6.90
CA ALA A 134 0.91 -2.28 6.53
C ALA A 134 0.68 -0.82 6.14
N SER A 135 -0.34 -0.55 5.32
CA SER A 135 -0.68 0.81 4.88
C SER A 135 -1.15 1.68 6.05
N ASN A 136 -2.00 1.16 6.94
CA ASN A 136 -2.48 1.86 8.14
C ASN A 136 -1.33 2.25 9.06
N PHE A 137 -0.48 1.26 9.37
CA PHE A 137 0.63 1.44 10.30
C PHE A 137 1.59 2.53 9.81
N LEU A 138 1.86 2.59 8.51
CA LEU A 138 2.82 3.51 7.95
C LEU A 138 2.21 4.88 7.58
N ARG A 139 0.94 4.92 7.15
CA ARG A 139 0.17 6.18 6.95
C ARG A 139 -0.04 6.94 8.25
N MET A 140 -0.06 6.24 9.36
CA MET A 140 -0.22 6.80 10.68
C MET A 140 1.07 7.44 11.22
N ILE A 141 2.23 6.82 11.00
CA ILE A 141 3.52 7.40 11.39
C ILE A 141 3.81 8.67 10.57
N LEU A 142 3.40 8.71 9.30
CA LEU A 142 3.72 9.81 8.39
C LEU A 142 2.82 11.05 8.47
N VAL A 143 1.64 10.98 9.10
CA VAL A 143 0.67 12.10 9.11
C VAL A 143 0.62 12.87 10.44
N SER A 144 1.41 12.47 11.45
CA SER A 144 1.51 13.20 12.73
C SER A 144 2.52 14.36 12.72
N THR A 145 2.63 15.09 11.60
CA THR A 145 3.48 16.29 11.52
C THR A 145 2.74 17.49 12.11
N ASN A 146 2.59 17.48 13.44
CA ASN A 146 2.71 18.68 14.28
C ASN A 146 3.11 18.34 15.73
N LEU A 147 3.80 17.21 15.93
CA LEU A 147 4.46 16.94 17.20
C LEU A 147 5.89 16.48 16.93
N SER A 148 6.83 17.37 17.21
CA SER A 148 8.27 17.10 17.26
C SER A 148 8.55 15.88 18.14
N ILE A 149 8.89 14.74 17.53
CA ILE A 149 9.49 13.62 18.23
C ILE A 149 10.72 13.17 17.44
N GLN A 150 11.88 13.66 17.91
CA GLN A 150 13.17 12.99 17.76
C GLN A 150 13.15 11.70 18.59
N TRP A 151 12.55 10.61 18.11
CA TRP A 151 12.79 9.26 18.65
C TRP A 151 12.66 8.27 17.50
N GLN A 152 13.81 7.97 16.91
CA GLN A 152 14.04 6.90 15.94
C GLN A 152 13.68 5.53 16.55
N ILE A 153 13.24 4.56 15.73
CA ILE A 153 12.90 3.15 16.04
C ILE A 153 11.40 2.96 16.36
N SER A 154 10.50 2.45 15.53
CA SER A 154 10.59 1.68 14.29
C SER A 154 9.19 1.72 13.66
N PRO A 155 9.01 1.95 12.34
CA PRO A 155 7.98 1.20 11.65
C PRO A 155 8.39 -0.26 11.86
N THR A 156 7.69 -1.04 12.71
CA THR A 156 8.18 -2.32 13.22
C THR A 156 8.69 -3.15 12.05
N LYS A 157 10.01 -3.33 11.99
CA LYS A 157 10.71 -4.18 11.03
C LYS A 157 10.01 -5.53 10.95
N GLU A 158 9.45 -5.94 12.09
CA GLU A 158 8.61 -7.09 12.31
C GLU A 158 7.39 -7.14 11.37
N ASN A 159 6.60 -6.07 11.22
CA ASN A 159 5.43 -6.07 10.32
C ASN A 159 5.84 -6.15 8.84
N TYR A 160 6.87 -5.40 8.43
CA TYR A 160 7.39 -5.43 7.05
C TYR A 160 8.06 -6.78 6.71
N ILE A 161 8.76 -7.39 7.67
CA ILE A 161 9.31 -8.75 7.57
C ILE A 161 8.19 -9.78 7.56
N PHE A 162 7.12 -9.58 8.33
CA PHE A 162 5.99 -10.51 8.42
C PHE A 162 5.22 -10.56 7.11
N MET A 163 5.14 -9.44 6.38
CA MET A 163 4.59 -9.40 5.05
C MET A 163 5.40 -10.29 4.09
N PRO A 164 4.76 -11.18 3.31
CA PRO A 164 5.42 -11.92 2.25
C PRO A 164 6.14 -10.98 1.29
N ALA A 165 7.34 -11.36 0.85
CA ALA A 165 8.17 -10.48 0.01
C ALA A 165 7.43 -9.99 -1.25
N TRP A 166 6.65 -10.87 -1.88
CA TRP A 166 5.84 -10.56 -3.06
C TRP A 166 4.68 -9.57 -2.80
N LEU A 167 4.23 -9.41 -1.56
CA LEU A 167 3.14 -8.48 -1.22
C LEU A 167 3.65 -7.07 -0.91
N ARG A 168 4.95 -6.91 -0.64
CA ARG A 168 5.57 -5.61 -0.34
C ARG A 168 5.39 -4.65 -1.52
N PRO A 169 5.28 -3.33 -1.27
CA PRO A 169 5.18 -2.34 -2.34
C PRO A 169 6.35 -2.43 -3.32
N THR A 170 6.04 -2.42 -4.61
CA THR A 170 7.04 -2.30 -5.69
C THR A 170 7.52 -0.85 -5.82
N VAL A 171 8.60 -0.65 -6.61
CA VAL A 171 9.09 0.70 -6.93
C VAL A 171 8.00 1.50 -7.66
N THR A 172 7.27 0.87 -8.58
CA THR A 172 6.19 1.52 -9.32
C THR A 172 5.07 1.97 -8.38
N GLN A 173 4.65 1.14 -7.43
CA GLN A 173 3.62 1.50 -6.45
C GLN A 173 3.99 2.71 -5.58
N ILE A 174 5.27 2.89 -5.24
CA ILE A 174 5.73 4.02 -4.41
C ILE A 174 6.07 5.28 -5.22
N THR A 175 6.25 5.18 -6.54
CA THR A 175 6.64 6.30 -7.40
C THR A 175 5.50 6.82 -8.28
N VAL A 176 4.54 5.96 -8.62
CA VAL A 176 3.42 6.28 -9.52
C VAL A 176 2.10 6.23 -8.75
N PRO A 177 1.34 7.34 -8.71
CA PRO A 177 -0.01 7.35 -8.14
C PRO A 177 -0.96 6.38 -8.88
N HIS A 178 -1.64 5.50 -8.14
CA HIS A 178 -2.51 4.47 -8.72
C HIS A 178 -3.72 4.15 -7.84
N ALA A 179 -4.63 3.29 -8.33
CA ALA A 179 -5.85 2.92 -7.61
C ALA A 179 -5.55 1.96 -6.44
N ALA A 180 -6.12 2.21 -5.26
CA ALA A 180 -5.77 1.50 -4.02
C ALA A 180 -6.06 -0.01 -4.06
N TRP A 181 -7.04 -0.44 -4.85
CA TRP A 181 -7.38 -1.85 -5.02
C TRP A 181 -6.22 -2.68 -5.59
N ILE A 182 -5.33 -2.08 -6.39
CA ILE A 182 -4.20 -2.77 -7.05
C ILE A 182 -3.24 -3.36 -6.01
N ASP A 183 -3.12 -2.76 -4.83
CA ASP A 183 -2.28 -3.29 -3.74
C ASP A 183 -2.67 -4.70 -3.29
N ASN A 184 -3.93 -5.09 -3.51
CA ASN A 184 -4.48 -6.40 -3.14
C ASN A 184 -4.27 -7.48 -4.20
N VAL A 185 -3.55 -7.18 -5.29
CA VAL A 185 -3.19 -8.16 -6.32
C VAL A 185 -1.95 -8.96 -5.86
N PRO A 186 -1.98 -10.30 -5.89
CA PRO A 186 -0.89 -11.12 -5.34
C PRO A 186 0.46 -10.96 -6.06
N TRP A 187 0.44 -10.74 -7.38
CA TRP A 187 1.66 -10.77 -8.18
C TRP A 187 2.23 -9.35 -8.36
N PRO A 188 3.48 -9.08 -7.91
CA PRO A 188 4.09 -7.75 -8.02
C PRO A 188 4.21 -7.28 -9.46
N GLY A 189 4.67 -8.12 -10.39
CA GLY A 189 4.75 -7.75 -11.80
C GLY A 189 3.39 -7.44 -12.43
N VAL A 190 2.31 -8.07 -11.96
CA VAL A 190 0.96 -7.73 -12.43
C VAL A 190 0.54 -6.36 -11.89
N ARG A 191 0.84 -6.05 -10.63
CA ARG A 191 0.58 -4.71 -10.06
C ARG A 191 1.27 -3.63 -10.89
N ASP A 192 2.53 -3.84 -11.25
CA ASP A 192 3.28 -2.88 -12.06
C ASP A 192 2.61 -2.68 -13.44
N LEU A 193 2.22 -3.76 -14.12
CA LEU A 193 1.51 -3.67 -15.41
C LEU A 193 0.15 -2.96 -15.29
N LEU A 194 -0.62 -3.20 -14.23
CA LEU A 194 -1.89 -2.53 -13.97
C LEU A 194 -1.72 -1.02 -13.72
N ILE A 195 -0.59 -0.62 -13.14
CA ILE A 195 -0.26 0.78 -12.87
C ILE A 195 0.24 1.48 -14.14
N GLU A 196 1.04 0.78 -14.95
CA GLU A 196 1.57 1.31 -16.22
C GLU A 196 0.49 1.45 -17.30
N GLN A 197 -0.52 0.58 -17.29
CA GLN A 197 -1.58 0.51 -18.30
C GLN A 197 -2.99 0.53 -17.68
N PRO A 198 -3.39 1.58 -16.95
CA PRO A 198 -4.64 1.60 -16.21
C PRO A 198 -5.90 1.54 -17.10
N GLU A 199 -5.83 2.09 -18.31
CA GLU A 199 -6.94 2.11 -19.27
C GLU A 199 -7.28 0.72 -19.84
N ASP A 200 -6.27 -0.14 -19.96
CA ASP A 200 -6.45 -1.50 -20.50
C ASP A 200 -7.08 -2.45 -19.48
N TYR A 201 -7.00 -2.11 -18.19
CA TYR A 201 -7.42 -2.98 -17.08
C TYR A 201 -8.30 -2.23 -16.07
N PRO A 202 -9.50 -1.79 -16.45
CA PRO A 202 -10.41 -1.14 -15.52
C PRO A 202 -10.83 -2.10 -14.39
N TYR A 203 -11.08 -1.54 -13.20
CA TYR A 203 -11.41 -2.30 -11.98
C TYR A 203 -12.46 -3.40 -12.19
N ARG A 204 -13.53 -3.11 -12.93
CA ARG A 204 -14.62 -4.07 -13.18
C ARG A 204 -14.11 -5.28 -13.97
N LEU A 205 -13.38 -5.02 -15.07
CA LEU A 205 -12.81 -6.07 -15.90
C LEU A 205 -11.85 -6.95 -15.09
N TRP A 206 -10.96 -6.33 -14.32
CA TRP A 206 -10.04 -7.07 -13.47
C TRP A 206 -10.78 -7.90 -12.43
N THR A 207 -11.66 -7.28 -11.64
CA THR A 207 -12.27 -7.91 -10.46
C THR A 207 -13.18 -9.06 -10.84
N GLU A 208 -14.03 -8.89 -11.86
CA GLU A 208 -14.94 -9.96 -12.31
C GLU A 208 -14.16 -11.16 -12.83
N ASN A 209 -13.12 -10.93 -13.64
CA ASN A 209 -12.34 -12.03 -14.20
C ASN A 209 -11.38 -12.65 -13.19
N PHE A 210 -10.75 -11.86 -12.33
CA PHE A 210 -9.79 -12.37 -11.35
C PHE A 210 -10.49 -13.21 -10.28
N THR A 211 -11.56 -12.69 -9.65
CA THR A 211 -12.21 -13.37 -8.53
C THR A 211 -12.83 -14.71 -8.94
N GLN A 212 -13.35 -14.82 -10.16
CA GLN A 212 -13.92 -16.08 -10.68
C GLN A 212 -12.89 -17.12 -11.08
N ASN A 213 -11.64 -16.71 -11.31
CA ASN A 213 -10.63 -17.57 -11.91
C ASN A 213 -9.39 -17.78 -11.02
N VAL A 214 -9.29 -17.09 -9.88
CA VAL A 214 -8.21 -17.31 -8.91
C VAL A 214 -8.44 -18.60 -8.14
N SER A 215 -7.36 -19.32 -7.86
CA SER A 215 -7.34 -20.41 -6.89
C SER A 215 -6.07 -20.35 -6.04
N VAL A 216 -6.20 -20.78 -4.79
CA VAL A 216 -5.05 -20.96 -3.90
C VAL A 216 -4.58 -22.41 -3.82
N ASN A 217 -5.14 -23.32 -4.63
CA ASN A 217 -4.78 -24.74 -4.67
C ASN A 217 -4.79 -25.41 -3.29
N TRP A 218 -5.72 -25.01 -2.42
CA TRP A 218 -5.90 -25.64 -1.11
C TRP A 218 -6.62 -26.99 -1.30
N LYS A 219 -5.98 -28.08 -0.88
CA LYS A 219 -6.47 -29.46 -1.11
C LYS A 219 -7.11 -30.10 0.12
N PHE A 220 -7.11 -29.41 1.25
CA PHE A 220 -7.62 -29.91 2.52
C PHE A 220 -8.98 -29.29 2.81
N ASP A 221 -9.63 -29.74 3.88
CA ASP A 221 -10.92 -29.22 4.28
C ASP A 221 -10.80 -27.78 4.77
N LEU A 222 -11.92 -27.05 4.73
CA LEU A 222 -11.98 -25.67 5.20
C LEU A 222 -11.70 -25.58 6.71
N SER A 223 -12.10 -26.60 7.49
CA SER A 223 -11.81 -26.69 8.92
C SER A 223 -10.31 -26.67 9.21
N ASP A 224 -9.49 -27.29 8.35
CA ASP A 224 -8.03 -27.31 8.50
C ASP A 224 -7.37 -25.95 8.22
N ALA A 225 -8.13 -25.04 7.60
CA ALA A 225 -7.72 -23.67 7.35
C ALA A 225 -8.05 -22.71 8.51
N LEU A 226 -8.82 -23.15 9.50
CA LEU A 226 -9.33 -22.34 10.60
C LEU A 226 -8.80 -22.83 11.95
N SER A 227 -8.69 -21.91 12.89
CA SER A 227 -8.29 -22.18 14.27
C SER A 227 -9.18 -21.38 15.20
N GLU A 228 -9.71 -22.02 16.23
CA GLU A 228 -10.40 -21.32 17.32
C GLU A 228 -9.37 -20.96 18.40
N THR A 229 -9.34 -19.70 18.84
CA THR A 229 -8.43 -19.22 19.89
C THR A 229 -9.12 -18.08 20.63
N ASP A 230 -9.24 -18.17 21.95
CA ASP A 230 -9.84 -17.13 22.80
C ASP A 230 -11.22 -16.65 22.33
N ASN A 231 -12.10 -17.60 21.98
CA ASN A 231 -13.42 -17.35 21.36
C ASN A 231 -13.38 -16.62 20.01
N GLU A 232 -12.22 -16.44 19.39
CA GLU A 232 -12.06 -15.94 18.02
C GLU A 232 -11.80 -17.07 17.04
N ILE A 233 -12.23 -16.89 15.79
CA ILE A 233 -11.89 -17.79 14.69
C ILE A 233 -10.83 -17.07 13.87
N VAL A 234 -9.64 -17.63 13.78
CA VAL A 234 -8.50 -17.07 13.03
C VAL A 234 -8.02 -18.05 11.97
N LEU A 235 -7.19 -17.59 11.04
CA LEU A 235 -6.56 -18.49 10.07
C LEU A 235 -5.58 -19.43 10.79
N HIS A 236 -5.68 -20.70 10.48
CA HIS A 236 -4.75 -21.70 10.98
C HIS A 236 -3.36 -21.50 10.36
N SER A 237 -2.32 -21.80 11.13
CA SER A 237 -0.93 -21.54 10.73
C SER A 237 -0.50 -22.31 9.47
N ILE A 238 -1.08 -23.49 9.22
CA ILE A 238 -0.79 -24.32 8.03
C ILE A 238 -1.33 -23.61 6.78
N PHE A 239 -2.56 -23.11 6.85
CA PHE A 239 -3.17 -22.38 5.75
C PHE A 239 -2.45 -21.07 5.49
N GLU A 240 -2.09 -20.32 6.53
CA GLU A 240 -1.29 -19.10 6.38
C GLU A 240 0.04 -19.40 5.67
N LYS A 241 0.78 -20.42 6.11
CA LYS A 241 2.04 -20.85 5.46
C LYS A 241 1.83 -21.29 4.00
N HIS A 242 0.65 -21.80 3.67
CA HIS A 242 0.30 -22.19 2.31
C HIS A 242 0.06 -20.97 1.42
N ILE A 243 -0.83 -20.05 1.82
CA ILE A 243 -1.15 -18.86 1.02
C ILE A 243 0.00 -17.85 0.96
N ARG A 244 0.95 -17.89 1.90
CA ARG A 244 2.17 -17.06 1.84
C ARG A 244 3.14 -17.47 0.73
N LYS A 245 2.96 -18.66 0.12
CA LYS A 245 3.77 -19.11 -1.02
C LYS A 245 3.08 -18.70 -2.31
N LEU A 246 3.64 -17.73 -3.04
CA LEU A 246 3.02 -17.19 -4.25
C LEU A 246 2.72 -18.28 -5.30
N LYS A 247 3.57 -19.31 -5.40
CA LYS A 247 3.35 -20.48 -6.28
C LYS A 247 2.04 -21.23 -6.06
N ASN A 248 1.39 -21.07 -4.91
CA ASN A 248 0.11 -21.69 -4.63
C ASN A 248 -1.06 -20.87 -5.19
N TRP A 249 -0.83 -19.61 -5.55
CA TRP A 249 -1.80 -18.77 -6.25
C TRP A 249 -1.72 -19.07 -7.74
N THR A 250 -2.82 -19.50 -8.32
CA THR A 250 -2.95 -19.73 -9.75
C THR A 250 -4.20 -19.05 -10.28
N VAL A 251 -4.22 -18.86 -11.59
CA VAL A 251 -5.40 -18.42 -12.32
C VAL A 251 -5.80 -19.50 -13.32
N SER A 252 -7.09 -19.60 -13.61
CA SER A 252 -7.61 -20.56 -14.58
C SER A 252 -7.11 -20.28 -16.00
N SER A 253 -7.25 -21.27 -16.88
CA SER A 253 -6.98 -21.10 -18.31
C SER A 253 -7.92 -20.10 -19.00
N ASN A 254 -9.11 -19.87 -18.43
CA ASN A 254 -10.04 -18.86 -18.93
C ASN A 254 -9.48 -17.45 -18.71
N PHE A 255 -8.92 -17.17 -17.53
CA PHE A 255 -8.26 -15.90 -17.25
C PHE A 255 -7.09 -15.64 -18.21
N ALA A 256 -6.30 -16.67 -18.48
CA ALA A 256 -5.18 -16.59 -19.42
C ALA A 256 -5.60 -16.22 -20.86
N ARG A 257 -6.83 -16.54 -21.27
CA ARG A 257 -7.37 -16.15 -22.58
C ARG A 257 -7.84 -14.70 -22.61
N ILE A 258 -8.31 -14.18 -21.48
CA ILE A 258 -8.88 -12.83 -21.39
C ILE A 258 -7.77 -11.79 -21.26
N VAL A 259 -6.74 -12.08 -20.46
CA VAL A 259 -5.60 -11.18 -20.21
C VAL A 259 -4.25 -11.88 -20.44
N PRO A 260 -3.97 -12.32 -21.68
CA PRO A 260 -2.74 -13.08 -21.99
C PRO A 260 -1.47 -12.29 -21.65
N ASN A 261 -1.51 -10.96 -21.75
CA ASN A 261 -0.38 -10.07 -21.49
C ASN A 261 0.09 -10.10 -20.02
N LEU A 262 -0.78 -10.48 -19.08
CA LEU A 262 -0.44 -10.57 -17.65
C LEU A 262 0.13 -11.94 -17.26
N MET A 263 -0.03 -12.95 -18.11
CA MET A 263 0.40 -14.32 -17.81
C MET A 263 1.91 -14.48 -17.60
N PRO A 264 2.80 -13.78 -18.35
CA PRO A 264 4.23 -13.81 -18.05
C PRO A 264 4.55 -13.33 -16.63
N ALA A 265 3.88 -12.27 -16.16
CA ALA A 265 4.08 -11.74 -14.81
C ALA A 265 3.52 -12.67 -13.72
N ILE A 266 2.40 -13.37 -14.00
CA ILE A 266 1.81 -14.37 -13.09
C ILE A 266 2.68 -15.62 -12.98
N ASN A 267 3.26 -16.08 -14.10
CA ASN A 267 4.06 -17.30 -14.17
C ASN A 267 5.54 -17.10 -13.84
N SER A 268 5.97 -15.85 -13.60
CA SER A 268 7.34 -15.55 -13.19
C SER A 268 7.67 -16.31 -11.90
N ARG A 269 8.84 -16.95 -11.91
CA ARG A 269 9.39 -17.69 -10.75
C ARG A 269 10.27 -16.81 -9.88
N ASP A 270 10.31 -15.50 -10.14
CA ASP A 270 11.27 -14.57 -9.55
C ASP A 270 10.88 -14.10 -8.13
N TYR A 271 9.87 -14.73 -7.49
CA TYR A 271 9.27 -14.29 -6.23
C TYR A 271 9.02 -15.41 -5.22
#